data_AF-A0A2E8MAW3-F1
#
_entry.id   AF-A0A2E8MAW3-F1
#
_cell.length_a   1.000
_cell.length_b   1.000
_cell.length_c   1.000
_cell.angle_alpha   90.00
_cell.angle_beta   90.00
_cell.angle_gamma   90.00
#
_symmetry.space_group_name_H-M   'P 1'
#
loop_
_entity.id
_entity.type
_entity.pdbx_description
1 polymer ?
#
loop_
_entity_poly.entity_id
_entity_poly.type
_entity_poly.pdbx_seq_one_letter_code
_entity_poly.pdbx_strand_id
1 'polypeptide(L)'
;MNFSSKLSPRPEAAELVVGHGSVENPDFSTPYFDHAAEIRKRRLIAEVHCFFWKEDPSMHEVLYMIDAKQVYIVPYSISEG
;
A
#
# COMPACT_ATOMS: atom_id res chain seq x y z
N MET A 1 -15.22 -17.97 13.72
CA MET A 1 -14.78 -16.69 14.32
C MET A 1 -15.27 -15.57 13.43
N ASN A 2 -16.17 -14.72 13.93
CA ASN A 2 -16.73 -13.61 13.16
C ASN A 2 -15.84 -12.37 13.38
N PHE A 3 -14.93 -12.10 12.45
CA PHE A 3 -14.23 -10.81 12.40
C PHE A 3 -15.19 -9.78 11.80
N SER A 4 -16.24 -9.41 12.53
CA SER A 4 -16.97 -8.16 12.27
C SER A 4 -16.28 -7.05 13.05
N SER A 5 -15.02 -6.76 12.70
CA SER A 5 -14.49 -5.43 12.96
C SER A 5 -15.19 -4.52 11.96
N LYS A 6 -15.98 -3.56 12.46
CA LYS A 6 -16.52 -2.51 11.60
C LYS A 6 -15.33 -1.80 10.95
N LEU A 7 -15.13 -2.02 9.64
CA LEU A 7 -14.14 -1.23 8.91
C LEU A 7 -14.60 0.22 9.01
N SER A 8 -13.78 1.06 9.64
CA SER A 8 -14.06 2.48 9.75
C SER A 8 -13.49 3.15 8.51
N PRO A 9 -14.33 3.81 7.68
CA PRO A 9 -13.84 4.60 6.56
C PRO A 9 -12.88 5.69 7.05
N ARG A 10 -11.85 5.97 6.25
CA ARG A 10 -10.88 7.05 6.43
C ARG A 10 -10.74 7.83 5.12
N PRO A 11 -11.79 8.56 4.72
CA PRO A 11 -11.86 9.20 3.39
C PRO A 11 -10.84 10.33 3.16
N GLU A 12 -10.06 10.69 4.17
CA GLU A 12 -9.00 11.72 4.12
C GLU A 12 -7.58 11.16 4.29
N ALA A 13 -7.44 9.84 4.42
CA ALA A 13 -6.15 9.18 4.63
C ALA A 13 -5.60 8.53 3.35
N ALA A 14 -4.30 8.25 3.39
CA ALA A 14 -3.60 7.40 2.43
C ALA A 14 -3.15 6.08 3.06
N GLU A 15 -3.14 5.01 2.27
CA GLU A 15 -2.55 3.72 2.63
C GLU A 15 -1.42 3.35 1.68
N LEU A 16 -0.29 2.97 2.25
CA LEU A 16 0.93 2.60 1.54
C LEU A 16 1.18 1.11 1.71
N VAL A 17 0.97 0.36 0.65
CA VAL A 17 1.34 -1.06 0.58
C VAL A 17 2.83 -1.12 0.23
N VAL A 18 3.64 -1.51 1.21
CA VAL A 18 5.10 -1.48 1.09
C VAL A 18 5.65 -2.89 0.87
N GLY A 19 6.44 -3.04 -0.19
CA GLY A 19 7.14 -4.28 -0.51
C GLY A 19 8.63 -4.09 -0.69
N HIS A 20 9.34 -5.20 -0.83
CA HIS A 20 10.75 -5.16 -1.19
C HIS A 20 10.95 -4.84 -2.67
N GLY A 21 10.07 -5.35 -3.55
CA GLY A 21 10.20 -5.24 -5.00
C GLY A 21 11.41 -5.97 -5.59
N SER A 22 11.54 -5.90 -6.90
CA SER A 22 12.62 -6.53 -7.65
C SER A 22 12.80 -5.86 -9.01
N VAL A 23 13.96 -5.24 -9.24
CA VAL A 23 14.34 -4.73 -10.57
C VAL A 23 14.47 -5.88 -11.58
N GLU A 24 14.96 -7.04 -11.13
CA GLU A 24 15.23 -8.19 -12.01
C GLU A 24 13.94 -8.93 -12.39
N ASN A 25 12.90 -8.84 -11.57
CA ASN A 25 11.63 -9.55 -11.76
C ASN A 25 10.45 -8.62 -11.43
N PRO A 26 10.08 -7.69 -12.33
CA PRO A 26 9.01 -6.72 -12.09
C PRO A 26 7.66 -7.35 -11.75
N ASP A 27 7.41 -8.57 -12.25
CA ASP A 27 6.18 -9.32 -11.97
C ASP A 27 5.97 -9.64 -10.49
N PHE A 28 7.03 -9.62 -9.67
CA PHE A 28 6.93 -9.84 -8.22
C PHE A 28 6.15 -8.73 -7.50
N SER A 29 6.00 -7.58 -8.13
CA SER A 29 5.21 -6.46 -7.62
C SER A 29 3.72 -6.58 -7.97
N THR A 30 3.34 -7.48 -8.89
CA THR A 30 1.94 -7.70 -9.32
C THR A 30 0.97 -7.95 -8.15
N PRO A 31 1.26 -8.84 -7.18
CA PRO A 31 0.33 -9.10 -6.08
C PRO A 31 0.05 -7.86 -5.20
N TYR A 32 1.02 -6.95 -5.08
CA TYR A 32 0.87 -5.71 -4.32
C TYR A 32 -0.08 -4.75 -5.05
N PHE A 33 0.06 -4.65 -6.37
CA PHE A 33 -0.82 -3.82 -7.20
C PHE A 33 -2.25 -4.35 -7.20
N ASP A 34 -2.44 -5.67 -7.33
CA ASP A 34 -3.75 -6.31 -7.23
C ASP A 34 -4.39 -6.05 -5.87
N HIS A 35 -3.63 -6.19 -4.79
CA HIS A 35 -4.10 -5.90 -3.44
C HIS A 35 -4.52 -4.43 -3.29
N ALA A 36 -3.69 -3.49 -3.73
CA ALA A 36 -4.02 -2.07 -3.70
C ALA A 36 -5.25 -1.73 -4.55
N ALA A 37 -5.41 -2.37 -5.71
CA ALA A 37 -6.60 -2.21 -6.55
C ALA A 37 -7.88 -2.67 -5.81
N GLU A 38 -7.82 -3.79 -5.08
CA GLU A 38 -8.93 -4.25 -4.26
C GLU A 38 -9.26 -3.30 -3.10
N ILE A 39 -8.26 -2.69 -2.44
CA ILE A 39 -8.48 -1.67 -1.42
C ILE A 39 -9.19 -0.45 -2.04
N ARG A 40 -8.70 0.05 -3.18
CA ARG A 40 -9.30 1.18 -3.90
C ARG A 40 -10.76 0.91 -4.28
N LYS A 41 -11.10 -0.31 -4.73
CA LYS A 41 -12.48 -0.69 -5.08
C LYS A 41 -13.46 -0.54 -3.91
N ARG A 42 -12.99 -0.68 -2.66
CA ARG A 42 -13.85 -0.54 -1.46
C ARG A 42 -14.19 0.91 -1.14
N ARG A 43 -13.45 1.89 -1.67
CA ARG A 43 -13.68 3.34 -1.46
C ARG A 43 -13.75 3.74 0.02
N LEU A 44 -12.95 3.09 0.86
CA LEU A 44 -12.90 3.36 2.30
C LEU A 44 -11.75 4.27 2.68
N ILE A 45 -10.77 4.48 1.80
CA ILE A 45 -9.61 5.35 1.97
C ILE A 45 -9.42 6.17 0.70
N ALA A 46 -8.95 7.41 0.83
CA ALA A 46 -8.86 8.35 -0.30
C ALA A 46 -7.78 7.94 -1.29
N GLU A 47 -6.62 7.56 -0.75
CA GLU A 47 -5.41 7.31 -1.50
C GLU A 47 -4.85 5.93 -1.15
N VAL A 48 -4.45 5.16 -2.16
CA VAL A 48 -3.76 3.89 -1.96
C VAL A 48 -2.62 3.86 -2.94
N HIS A 49 -1.40 3.55 -2.47
CA HIS A 49 -0.20 3.51 -3.29
C HIS A 49 0.62 2.25 -2.95
N CYS A 50 1.39 1.79 -3.94
CA CYS A 50 2.36 0.72 -3.77
C CYS A 50 3.75 1.33 -3.86
N PHE A 51 4.64 0.98 -2.92
CA PHE A 51 6.02 1.43 -2.93
C PHE A 51 6.96 0.29 -2.60
N PHE A 52 8.10 0.29 -3.28
CA PHE A 52 9.03 -0.82 -3.25
C PHE A 52 10.43 -0.32 -2.92
N TRP A 53 11.18 -1.11 -2.16
CA TRP A 53 12.54 -0.72 -1.80
C TRP A 53 13.43 -0.67 -3.03
N LYS A 54 13.38 -1.70 -3.88
CA LYS A 54 14.31 -1.84 -5.00
C LYS A 54 13.85 -1.17 -6.31
N GLU A 55 12.64 -0.65 -6.38
CA GLU A 55 12.08 -0.10 -7.63
C GLU A 55 11.85 1.41 -7.51
N ASP A 56 11.73 2.07 -8.65
CA ASP A 56 11.32 3.47 -8.71
C ASP A 56 9.79 3.58 -8.64
N PRO A 57 9.26 4.67 -8.04
CA PRO A 57 9.98 5.75 -7.35
C PRO A 57 10.52 5.34 -5.96
N SER A 58 11.60 5.99 -5.53
CA SER A 58 12.30 5.63 -4.28
C SER A 58 11.41 5.79 -3.05
N MET A 59 11.59 4.91 -2.06
CA MET A 59 10.93 5.04 -0.74
C MET A 59 11.17 6.41 -0.06
N HIS A 60 12.28 7.07 -0.35
CA HIS A 60 12.58 8.40 0.20
C HIS A 60 11.69 9.50 -0.39
N GLU A 61 11.09 9.26 -1.55
CA GLU A 61 10.27 10.23 -2.28
C GLU A 61 8.77 10.05 -2.01
N VAL A 62 8.40 8.92 -1.40
CA VAL A 62 7.03 8.47 -1.13
C VAL A 62 6.13 9.55 -0.56
N LEU A 63 6.59 10.24 0.49
CA LEU A 63 5.77 11.22 1.19
C LEU A 63 5.53 12.49 0.38
N TYR A 64 6.34 12.77 -0.65
CA TYR A 64 6.11 13.90 -1.56
C TYR A 64 5.05 13.60 -2.62
N MET A 65 4.63 12.34 -2.76
CA MET A 65 3.62 11.91 -3.73
C MET A 65 2.24 11.68 -3.09
N ILE A 66 2.06 12.05 -1.82
CA ILE A 66 0.83 11.80 -1.05
C ILE A 66 0.25 13.14 -0.60
N ASP A 67 -1.04 13.36 -0.91
CA ASP A 67 -1.74 14.58 -0.52
C ASP A 67 -2.41 14.44 0.87
N ALA A 68 -2.73 13.22 1.29
CA ALA A 68 -3.33 12.93 2.58
C ALA A 68 -2.44 13.34 3.77
N LYS A 69 -3.07 13.96 4.77
CA LYS A 69 -2.40 14.34 6.03
C LYS A 69 -2.12 13.16 6.97
N GLN A 70 -2.87 12.08 6.80
CA GLN A 70 -2.70 10.85 7.58
C GLN A 70 -2.32 9.72 6.64
N VAL A 71 -1.23 9.03 6.97
CA VAL A 71 -0.67 7.97 6.14
C VAL A 71 -0.53 6.70 6.98
N TYR A 72 -1.09 5.61 6.48
CA TYR A 72 -0.93 4.27 7.04
C TYR A 72 0.08 3.50 6.21
N ILE A 73 1.16 3.03 6.83
CA ILE A 73 2.19 2.23 6.16
C ILE A 73 1.95 0.77 6.51
N VAL A 74 1.71 -0.06 5.49
CA VAL A 74 1.39 -1.48 5.63
C VAL A 74 2.46 -2.31 4.92
N PRO A 75 3.41 -2.91 5.67
CA PRO A 75 4.35 -3.86 5.10
C PRO A 75 3.61 -5.10 4.61
N TYR A 76 3.78 -5.43 3.33
CA TYR A 76 3.24 -6.63 2.73
C TYR A 76 4.38 -7.61 2.50
N SER A 77 4.60 -8.48 3.49
CA SER A 77 5.66 -9.48 3.49
C SER A 77 5.13 -10.81 4.03
N ILE A 78 5.60 -11.91 3.44
CA ILE A 78 5.32 -13.28 3.92
C ILE A 78 6.29 -13.73 5.02
N SER A 79 7.36 -12.96 5.25
CA SER A 79 8.33 -13.18 6.33
C SER A 79 8.35 -11.99 7.28
N GLU A 80 8.49 -12.29 8.57
CA GLU A 80 8.76 -11.29 9.60
C GLU A 80 10.29 -11.20 9.80
N GLY A 81 10.83 -9.99 9.89
CA GLY A 81 12.27 -9.72 9.99
C GLY A 81 12.57 -8.40 10.67
#